data_AF-A0A7S3WN09-F1
#
_entry.id   AF-A0A7S3WN09-F1
#
_cell.length_a   1.000
_cell.length_b   1.000
_cell.length_c   1.000
_cell.angle_alpha   90.00
_cell.angle_beta   90.00
_cell.angle_gamma   90.00
#
_symmetry.space_group_name_H-M   'P 1'
#
loop_
_entity.id
_entity.type
_entity.pdbx_description
1 polymer ?
#
loop_
_entity_poly.entity_id
_entity_poly.type
_entity_poly.pdbx_seq_one_letter_code
_entity_poly.pdbx_strand_id
1 'polypeptide(L)'
;MMNYQNKGLSVMEMSHRSKNFIEIAVQCEKNLREILEIPENFEVFFLQGGASFMFAGACFNLLGDKKKANYLTTGLWSKNATNEAKKFCEVVEVASTYDVKNNANIADPSTWKIDPEGAYLHYCDNETVHGFEFNEFPFHVLPEGMLLVGDMCSNLCTKKIQ
;
A
#
# COMPACT_ATOMS: atom_id res chain seq x y z
N MET A 1 -13.27 -14.61 25.95
CA MET A 1 -12.71 -14.87 24.60
C MET A 1 -12.29 -16.34 24.38
N MET A 2 -12.67 -17.28 25.25
CA MET A 2 -12.25 -18.70 25.19
C MET A 2 -13.25 -19.62 24.45
N ASN A 3 -14.42 -19.09 24.06
CA ASN A 3 -15.48 -19.86 23.42
C ASN A 3 -16.11 -19.00 22.31
N TYR A 4 -15.63 -19.16 21.08
CA TYR A 4 -16.12 -18.44 19.93
C TYR A 4 -17.48 -19.00 19.50
N GLN A 5 -18.52 -18.16 19.50
CA GLN A 5 -19.88 -18.51 19.04
C GLN A 5 -20.40 -19.85 19.60
N ASN A 6 -20.14 -20.13 20.89
CA ASN A 6 -20.53 -21.38 21.56
C ASN A 6 -19.93 -22.66 20.95
N LYS A 7 -18.86 -22.58 20.16
CA LYS A 7 -18.19 -23.74 19.55
C LYS A 7 -17.27 -24.50 20.51
N GLY A 8 -17.13 -24.05 21.76
CA GLY A 8 -16.34 -24.68 22.82
C GLY A 8 -14.83 -24.47 22.70
N LEU A 9 -14.39 -23.57 21.84
CA LEU A 9 -12.99 -23.31 21.53
C LEU A 9 -12.75 -21.84 21.15
N SER A 10 -11.53 -21.35 21.40
CA SER A 10 -11.04 -20.05 20.97
C SER A 10 -10.76 -20.03 19.47
N VAL A 11 -10.81 -18.85 18.84
CA VAL A 11 -10.39 -18.67 17.43
C VAL A 11 -8.94 -19.12 17.23
N MET A 12 -8.07 -18.88 18.21
CA MET A 12 -6.65 -19.25 18.15
C MET A 12 -6.41 -20.76 18.14
N GLU A 13 -7.40 -21.56 18.56
CA GLU A 13 -7.33 -23.02 18.59
C GLU A 13 -7.95 -23.65 17.33
N MET A 14 -8.58 -22.83 16.47
CA MET A 14 -9.18 -23.31 15.23
C MET A 14 -8.12 -23.65 14.19
N SER A 15 -8.30 -24.79 13.52
CA SER A 15 -7.60 -25.02 12.25
C SER A 15 -8.04 -23.99 11.22
N HIS A 16 -7.08 -23.35 10.55
CA HIS A 16 -7.33 -22.40 9.46
C HIS A 16 -8.08 -23.00 8.26
N ARG A 17 -8.13 -24.34 8.17
CA ARG A 17 -8.88 -25.08 7.13
C ARG A 17 -10.25 -25.56 7.59
N SER A 18 -10.58 -25.38 8.86
CA SER A 18 -11.89 -25.77 9.38
C SER A 18 -12.96 -24.83 8.82
N LYS A 19 -14.17 -25.37 8.62
CA LYS A 19 -15.34 -24.58 8.20
C LYS A 19 -15.54 -23.34 9.09
N ASN A 20 -15.32 -23.48 10.39
CA ASN A 20 -15.44 -22.41 11.37
C ASN A 20 -14.51 -21.22 11.08
N PHE A 21 -13.25 -21.49 10.70
CA PHE A 21 -12.29 -20.43 10.42
C PHE A 21 -12.47 -19.85 9.01
N ILE A 22 -12.80 -20.71 8.03
CA ILE A 22 -13.10 -20.25 6.66
C ILE A 22 -14.28 -19.26 6.66
N GLU A 23 -15.33 -19.52 7.44
CA GLU A 23 -16.45 -18.57 7.63
C GLU A 23 -15.98 -17.21 8.14
N ILE A 24 -15.02 -17.18 9.08
CA ILE A 24 -14.43 -15.92 9.61
C ILE A 24 -13.66 -15.19 8.50
N ALA A 25 -12.81 -15.91 7.77
CA ALA A 25 -11.98 -15.33 6.70
C ALA A 25 -12.82 -14.75 5.57
N VAL A 26 -13.83 -15.51 5.08
CA VAL A 26 -14.76 -15.07 4.04
C VAL A 26 -15.56 -13.84 4.49
N GLN A 27 -16.06 -13.84 5.74
CA GLN A 27 -16.80 -12.69 6.26
C GLN A 27 -15.88 -11.46 6.42
N CYS A 28 -14.62 -11.65 6.81
CA CYS A 28 -13.64 -10.58 6.93
C CYS A 28 -13.35 -9.92 5.57
N GLU A 29 -13.10 -10.73 4.54
CA GLU A 29 -12.91 -10.23 3.17
C GLU A 29 -14.16 -9.50 2.68
N LYS A 30 -15.34 -10.11 2.84
CA LYS A 30 -16.61 -9.49 2.45
C LYS A 30 -16.81 -8.12 3.11
N ASN A 31 -16.61 -8.04 4.42
CA ASN A 31 -16.74 -6.77 5.14
C ASN A 31 -15.75 -5.72 4.63
N LEU A 32 -14.50 -6.11 4.34
CA LEU A 32 -13.50 -5.18 3.83
C LEU A 32 -13.87 -4.67 2.44
N ARG A 33 -14.34 -5.55 1.56
CA ARG A 33 -14.85 -5.18 0.23
C ARG A 33 -16.04 -4.23 0.32
N GLU A 34 -16.97 -4.47 1.23
CA GLU A 34 -18.13 -3.59 1.46
C GLU A 34 -17.70 -2.22 2.00
N ILE A 35 -16.81 -2.17 3.01
CA ILE A 35 -16.35 -0.92 3.64
C ILE A 35 -15.59 -0.03 2.66
N LEU A 36 -14.72 -0.62 1.83
CA LEU A 36 -13.86 0.10 0.91
C LEU A 36 -14.42 0.16 -0.52
N GLU A 37 -15.63 -0.34 -0.76
CA GLU A 37 -16.26 -0.44 -2.08
C GLU A 37 -15.33 -1.12 -3.12
N ILE A 38 -14.60 -2.17 -2.73
CA ILE A 38 -13.59 -2.83 -3.59
C ILE A 38 -14.30 -3.54 -4.75
N PRO A 39 -14.01 -3.19 -6.01
CA PRO A 39 -14.66 -3.81 -7.16
C PRO A 39 -14.19 -5.25 -7.39
N GLU A 40 -14.97 -6.02 -8.15
CA GLU A 40 -14.73 -7.46 -8.37
C GLU A 40 -13.41 -7.76 -9.12
N ASN A 41 -12.87 -6.78 -9.85
CA ASN A 41 -11.60 -6.91 -10.57
C ASN A 41 -10.36 -6.68 -9.70
N PHE A 42 -10.52 -6.57 -8.38
CA PHE A 42 -9.43 -6.48 -7.41
C PHE A 42 -9.44 -7.69 -6.47
N GLU A 43 -8.24 -8.19 -6.18
CA GLU A 43 -8.02 -9.26 -5.22
C GLU A 43 -7.64 -8.72 -3.84
N VAL A 44 -8.10 -9.40 -2.78
CA VAL A 44 -7.82 -9.05 -1.39
C VAL A 44 -6.97 -10.14 -0.76
N PHE A 45 -5.78 -9.78 -0.27
CA PHE A 45 -4.87 -10.70 0.39
C PHE A 45 -4.69 -10.35 1.88
N PHE A 46 -4.71 -11.38 2.73
CA PHE A 46 -4.35 -11.27 4.14
C PHE A 46 -2.97 -11.93 4.35
N LEU A 47 -1.93 -11.11 4.54
CA LEU A 47 -0.53 -11.54 4.52
C LEU A 47 0.19 -11.24 5.85
N GLN A 48 1.17 -12.08 6.19
CA GLN A 48 2.14 -11.82 7.25
C GLN A 48 3.26 -10.87 6.80
N GLY A 49 4.05 -10.36 7.76
CA GLY A 49 5.26 -9.58 7.50
C GLY A 49 5.09 -8.06 7.52
N GLY A 50 3.85 -7.57 7.47
CA GLY A 50 3.53 -6.14 7.53
C GLY A 50 4.03 -5.34 6.32
N ALA A 51 3.90 -4.00 6.40
CA ALA A 51 4.23 -3.08 5.31
C ALA A 51 5.67 -3.24 4.81
N SER A 52 6.63 -3.42 5.73
CA SER A 52 8.05 -3.58 5.40
C SER A 52 8.32 -4.79 4.51
N PHE A 53 7.56 -5.87 4.67
CA PHE A 53 7.64 -7.02 3.75
C PHE A 53 7.08 -6.66 2.36
N MET A 54 6.00 -5.88 2.33
CA MET A 54 5.36 -5.45 1.08
C MET A 54 6.17 -4.41 0.30
N PHE A 55 7.10 -3.67 0.92
CA PHE A 55 8.05 -2.81 0.19
C PHE A 55 8.88 -3.61 -0.83
N ALA A 56 9.37 -4.79 -0.43
CA ALA A 56 10.01 -5.73 -1.33
C ALA A 56 8.99 -6.51 -2.18
N GLY A 57 7.84 -6.87 -1.60
CA GLY A 57 6.76 -7.58 -2.27
C GLY A 57 6.25 -6.88 -3.53
N ALA A 58 6.10 -5.55 -3.49
CA ALA A 58 5.72 -4.75 -4.66
C ALA A 58 6.73 -4.91 -5.81
N CYS A 59 8.03 -4.88 -5.51
CA CYS A 59 9.08 -5.09 -6.52
C CYS A 59 8.96 -6.48 -7.15
N PHE A 60 8.92 -7.53 -6.32
CA PHE A 60 8.91 -8.91 -6.81
C PHE A 60 7.67 -9.30 -7.62
N ASN A 61 6.54 -8.64 -7.40
CA ASN A 61 5.28 -9.00 -8.06
C ASN A 61 4.88 -8.03 -9.19
N LEU A 62 5.28 -6.75 -9.12
CA LEU A 62 4.78 -5.72 -10.04
C LEU A 62 5.82 -5.21 -11.04
N LEU A 63 7.12 -5.52 -10.87
CA LEU A 63 8.14 -5.12 -11.85
C LEU A 63 7.93 -5.80 -13.21
N GLY A 64 7.50 -7.07 -13.21
CA GLY A 64 7.43 -7.87 -14.43
C GLY A 64 8.78 -7.95 -15.15
N ASP A 65 8.78 -7.66 -16.45
CA ASP A 65 10.00 -7.62 -17.28
C ASP A 65 10.72 -6.26 -17.25
N LYS A 66 10.12 -5.25 -16.58
CA LYS A 66 10.73 -3.92 -16.45
C LYS A 66 11.82 -3.93 -15.37
N LYS A 67 12.73 -2.96 -15.47
CA LYS A 67 13.86 -2.81 -14.53
C LYS A 67 13.74 -1.60 -13.61
N LYS A 68 12.72 -0.77 -13.83
CA LYS A 68 12.55 0.51 -13.15
C LYS A 68 11.22 0.60 -12.43
N ALA A 69 11.20 1.33 -11.32
CA ALA A 69 9.97 1.74 -10.64
C ALA A 69 10.08 3.18 -10.14
N ASN A 70 8.97 3.91 -10.19
CA ASN A 70 8.87 5.29 -9.77
C ASN A 70 8.51 5.34 -8.28
N TYR A 71 9.17 6.20 -7.51
CA TYR A 71 8.93 6.38 -6.08
C TYR A 71 8.82 7.86 -5.74
N LEU A 72 7.74 8.22 -5.05
CA LEU A 72 7.54 9.54 -4.47
C LEU A 72 7.92 9.51 -2.98
N THR A 73 8.93 10.28 -2.59
CA THR A 73 9.47 10.29 -1.23
C THR A 73 9.00 11.52 -0.46
N THR A 74 7.93 11.40 0.33
CA THR A 74 7.37 12.51 1.12
C THR A 74 7.75 12.46 2.61
N GLY A 75 8.19 11.31 3.11
CA GLY A 75 8.50 11.11 4.53
C GLY A 75 9.25 9.81 4.82
N LEU A 76 9.15 9.31 6.05
CA LEU A 76 9.98 8.20 6.52
C LEU A 76 9.54 6.87 5.90
N TRP A 77 8.25 6.63 5.74
CA TRP A 77 7.73 5.35 5.24
C TRP A 77 7.98 5.21 3.74
N SER A 78 7.68 6.26 2.97
CA SER A 78 8.06 6.33 1.55
C SER A 78 9.57 6.25 1.34
N LYS A 79 10.39 6.85 2.22
CA LYS A 79 11.86 6.69 2.17
C LYS A 79 12.29 5.26 2.42
N ASN A 80 11.69 4.58 3.39
CA ASN A 80 11.99 3.18 3.68
C ASN A 80 11.59 2.27 2.51
N ALA A 81 10.42 2.48 1.90
CA ALA A 81 9.99 1.76 0.72
C ALA A 81 10.95 1.99 -0.48
N THR A 82 11.36 3.24 -0.71
CA THR A 82 12.33 3.63 -1.74
C THR A 82 13.69 2.95 -1.52
N ASN A 83 14.18 2.92 -0.29
CA ASN A 83 15.46 2.29 0.05
C ASN A 83 15.40 0.76 -0.08
N GLU A 84 14.27 0.14 0.24
CA GLU A 84 14.08 -1.29 0.05
C GLU A 84 14.06 -1.65 -1.45
N ALA A 85 13.34 -0.88 -2.26
CA ALA A 85 13.21 -1.11 -3.70
C ALA A 85 14.54 -1.03 -4.47
N LYS A 86 15.48 -0.18 -4.01
CA LYS A 86 16.84 -0.07 -4.57
C LYS A 86 17.63 -1.38 -4.53
N LYS A 87 17.23 -2.36 -3.71
CA LYS A 87 17.86 -3.68 -3.68
C LYS A 87 17.43 -4.57 -4.85
N PHE A 88 16.33 -4.24 -5.52
CA PHE A 88 15.67 -5.12 -6.49
C PHE A 88 15.47 -4.49 -7.88
N CYS A 89 15.46 -3.16 -7.98
CA CYS A 89 15.29 -2.45 -9.25
C CYS A 89 16.00 -1.09 -9.26
N GLU A 90 16.07 -0.48 -10.45
CA GLU A 90 16.45 0.92 -10.60
C GLU A 90 15.28 1.81 -10.16
N VAL A 91 15.46 2.50 -9.03
CA VAL A 91 14.45 3.41 -8.49
C VAL A 91 14.60 4.79 -9.11
N VAL A 92 13.52 5.28 -9.72
CA VAL A 92 13.37 6.66 -10.14
C VAL A 92 12.67 7.43 -9.02
N GLU A 93 13.41 8.26 -8.29
CA GLU A 93 12.82 9.15 -7.28
C GLU A 93 12.19 10.35 -8.00
N VAL A 94 10.87 10.31 -8.19
CA VAL A 94 10.15 11.26 -9.06
C VAL A 94 10.08 12.67 -8.46
N ALA A 95 10.02 12.73 -7.13
CA ALA A 95 10.19 13.92 -6.31
C ALA A 95 10.51 13.47 -4.88
N SER A 96 11.17 14.35 -4.13
CA SER A 96 11.45 14.12 -2.71
C SER A 96 11.29 15.40 -1.92
N THR A 97 10.49 15.35 -0.85
CA THR A 97 10.39 16.41 0.15
C THR A 97 11.00 15.99 1.48
N TYR A 98 11.62 14.81 1.59
CA TYR A 98 12.14 14.25 2.84
C TYR A 98 13.15 15.15 3.58
N ASP A 99 14.08 15.78 2.86
CA ASP A 99 15.19 16.59 3.43
C ASP A 99 14.90 18.10 3.52
N VAL A 100 13.70 18.53 3.13
CA VAL A 100 13.30 19.95 3.26
C VAL A 100 13.15 20.29 4.77
N LYS A 101 13.03 21.56 5.18
CA LYS A 101 12.69 21.87 6.59
C LYS A 101 11.17 22.07 6.71
N ASN A 102 10.54 21.49 7.75
CA ASN A 102 9.10 21.54 8.02
C ASN A 102 8.21 20.80 6.99
N ASN A 103 8.56 19.53 6.67
CA ASN A 103 8.05 18.80 5.49
C ASN A 103 6.68 18.16 5.64
N ALA A 104 5.70 18.92 6.11
CA ALA A 104 4.30 18.50 6.02
C ALA A 104 3.72 18.82 4.63
N ASN A 105 4.51 18.70 3.56
CA ASN A 105 4.13 19.12 2.21
C ASN A 105 4.63 18.15 1.13
N ILE A 106 3.91 18.14 0.03
CA ILE A 106 4.25 17.45 -1.21
C ILE A 106 4.90 18.42 -2.19
N ALA A 107 5.83 17.92 -3.02
CA ALA A 107 6.32 18.70 -4.16
C ALA A 107 5.17 18.94 -5.14
N ASP A 108 5.15 20.10 -5.81
CA ASP A 108 4.17 20.41 -6.85
C ASP A 108 4.09 19.26 -7.87
N PRO A 109 2.92 18.63 -8.07
CA PRO A 109 2.76 17.51 -8.99
C PRO A 109 3.27 17.76 -10.41
N SER A 110 3.21 19.01 -10.89
CA SER A 110 3.72 19.39 -12.22
C SER A 110 5.24 19.27 -12.36
N THR A 111 5.96 19.16 -11.24
CA THR A 111 7.43 19.03 -11.18
C THR A 111 7.91 17.59 -11.10
N TRP A 112 7.00 16.63 -10.93
CA TRP A 112 7.36 15.22 -10.75
C TRP A 112 7.97 14.66 -12.03
N LYS A 113 9.14 14.04 -11.90
CA LYS A 113 9.88 13.44 -13.01
C LYS A 113 9.57 11.95 -13.11
N ILE A 114 8.33 11.64 -13.47
CA ILE A 114 7.88 10.25 -13.64
C ILE A 114 8.52 9.67 -14.90
N ASP A 115 9.22 8.54 -14.76
CA ASP A 115 9.75 7.79 -15.90
C ASP A 115 8.62 6.89 -16.47
N PRO A 116 8.14 7.12 -17.70
CA PRO A 116 7.08 6.31 -18.31
C PRO A 116 7.49 4.84 -18.51
N GLU A 117 8.80 4.55 -18.54
CA GLU A 117 9.31 3.19 -18.62
C GLU A 117 9.24 2.45 -17.27
N GLY A 118 8.94 3.14 -16.17
CA GLY A 118 8.72 2.53 -14.85
C GLY A 118 7.52 1.58 -14.82
N ALA A 119 7.61 0.53 -13.99
CA ALA A 119 6.55 -0.48 -13.86
C ALA A 119 5.33 0.05 -13.09
N TYR A 120 5.58 0.82 -12.05
CA TYR A 120 4.56 1.43 -11.20
C TYR A 120 5.10 2.73 -10.60
N LEU A 121 4.20 3.53 -10.03
CA LEU A 121 4.52 4.61 -9.10
C LEU A 121 4.11 4.19 -7.69
N HIS A 122 5.04 4.26 -6.74
CA HIS A 122 4.77 4.02 -5.33
C HIS A 122 4.74 5.33 -4.54
N TYR A 123 3.76 5.48 -3.65
CA TYR A 123 3.68 6.59 -2.70
C TYR A 123 3.15 6.12 -1.35
N CYS A 124 3.36 6.93 -0.31
CA CYS A 124 2.75 6.73 1.01
C CYS A 124 1.66 7.79 1.19
N ASP A 125 0.41 7.34 1.40
CA ASP A 125 -0.75 8.23 1.47
C ASP A 125 -0.77 9.03 2.78
N ASN A 126 -0.23 8.47 3.87
CA ASN A 126 -0.11 9.14 5.16
C ASN A 126 1.22 8.84 5.86
N GLU A 127 2.04 9.88 6.03
CA GLU A 127 3.35 9.85 6.68
C GLU A 127 3.22 10.21 8.17
N THR A 128 3.09 9.19 9.02
CA THR A 128 2.81 9.39 10.46
C THR A 128 3.89 10.15 11.23
N VAL A 129 5.15 10.06 10.81
CA VAL A 129 6.27 10.72 11.50
C VAL A 129 6.36 12.20 11.15
N HIS A 130 6.03 12.56 9.91
CA HIS A 130 6.13 13.94 9.42
C HIS A 130 4.79 14.68 9.45
N GLY A 131 3.68 13.99 9.73
CA GLY A 131 2.36 14.59 9.87
C GLY A 131 1.79 15.10 8.55
N PHE A 132 1.90 14.29 7.50
CA PHE A 132 1.40 14.61 6.17
C PHE A 132 0.45 13.51 5.69
N GLU A 133 -0.72 13.92 5.17
CA GLU A 133 -1.68 13.04 4.53
C GLU A 133 -2.07 13.62 3.16
N PHE A 134 -2.18 12.78 2.14
CA PHE A 134 -2.80 13.15 0.88
C PHE A 134 -4.31 13.36 1.08
N ASN A 135 -4.83 14.55 0.76
CA ASN A 135 -6.27 14.71 0.62
C ASN A 135 -6.77 13.93 -0.60
N GLU A 136 -6.12 14.16 -1.74
CA GLU A 136 -6.38 13.45 -2.99
C GLU A 136 -5.07 13.19 -3.75
N PHE A 137 -4.98 12.06 -4.43
CA PHE A 137 -3.85 11.77 -5.29
C PHE A 137 -4.00 12.52 -6.64
N PRO A 138 -2.97 13.21 -7.16
CA PRO A 138 -3.07 13.97 -8.40
C PRO A 138 -3.03 13.06 -9.65
N PHE A 139 -4.06 12.26 -9.91
CA PHE A 139 -4.10 11.24 -10.98
C PHE A 139 -3.71 11.74 -12.37
N HIS A 140 -3.93 13.03 -12.68
CA HIS A 140 -3.58 13.64 -13.96
C HIS A 140 -2.08 13.64 -14.28
N VAL A 141 -1.20 13.43 -13.29
CA VAL A 141 0.25 13.34 -13.54
C VAL A 141 0.72 11.94 -13.89
N LEU A 142 -0.11 10.90 -13.67
CA LEU A 142 0.25 9.53 -14.01
C LEU A 142 0.17 9.33 -15.53
N PRO A 143 1.21 8.72 -16.14
CA PRO A 143 1.10 8.21 -17.50
C PRO A 143 -0.05 7.20 -17.62
N GLU A 144 -0.73 7.20 -18.77
CA GLU A 144 -1.81 6.26 -19.05
C GLU A 144 -1.35 4.81 -18.88
N GLY A 145 -2.12 4.02 -18.13
CA GLY A 145 -1.83 2.61 -17.87
C GLY A 145 -0.73 2.34 -16.83
N MET A 146 -0.11 3.37 -16.23
CA MET A 146 0.85 3.16 -15.14
C MET A 146 0.14 2.71 -13.86
N LEU A 147 0.63 1.64 -13.25
CA LEU A 147 0.13 1.16 -11.96
C LEU A 147 0.49 2.14 -10.84
N LEU A 148 -0.45 2.38 -9.93
CA LEU A 148 -0.26 3.15 -8.71
C LEU A 148 -0.26 2.20 -7.50
N VAL A 149 0.75 2.32 -6.63
CA VAL A 149 0.89 1.55 -5.38
C VAL A 149 0.87 2.52 -4.22
N GLY A 150 -0.15 2.43 -3.36
CA GLY A 150 -0.31 3.27 -2.18
C GLY A 150 -0.05 2.53 -0.88
N ASP A 151 0.88 3.02 -0.06
CA ASP A 151 0.98 2.63 1.35
C ASP A 151 -0.03 3.42 2.17
N MET A 152 -1.11 2.75 2.57
CA MET A 152 -2.21 3.28 3.39
C MET A 152 -2.22 2.71 4.82
N CYS A 153 -1.09 2.22 5.34
CA CYS A 153 -1.05 1.47 6.61
C CYS A 153 -1.60 2.23 7.82
N SER A 154 -1.59 3.57 7.78
CA SER A 154 -2.02 4.42 8.90
C SER A 154 -3.34 5.15 8.67
N ASN A 155 -3.97 4.97 7.50
CA ASN A 155 -5.22 5.65 7.16
C ASN A 155 -6.19 4.84 6.28
N LEU A 156 -5.90 3.55 6.02
CA LEU A 156 -6.89 2.65 5.41
C LEU A 156 -8.19 2.68 6.25
N CYS A 157 -9.34 2.75 5.57
CA CYS A 157 -10.68 2.85 6.18
C CYS A 157 -11.00 4.16 6.93
N THR A 158 -10.17 5.21 6.86
CA THR A 158 -10.52 6.53 7.46
C THR A 158 -11.31 7.42 6.52
N LYS A 159 -11.18 7.21 5.21
CA LYS A 159 -11.84 7.94 4.13
C LYS A 159 -12.13 7.01 2.95
N LYS A 160 -12.98 7.47 2.02
CA LYS A 160 -13.20 6.77 0.75
C LYS A 160 -11.90 6.79 -0.08
N ILE A 161 -11.52 5.65 -0.63
CA ILE A 161 -10.40 5.53 -1.56
C ILE A 161 -10.87 6.02 -2.93
N GLN A 162 -10.00 6.79 -3.61
CA GLN A 162 -10.29 7.46 -4.89
C GLN A 162 -10.08 6.56 -6.09
#